data_AF-A0A1Q6FGV7-F1
#
_entry.id   AF-A0A1Q6FGV7-F1
#
_cell.length_a   1.000
_cell.length_b   1.000
_cell.length_c   1.000
_cell.angle_alpha   90.00
_cell.angle_beta   90.00
_cell.angle_gamma   90.00
#
_symmetry.space_group_name_H-M   'P 1'
#
loop_
_entity.id
_entity.type
_entity.pdbx_description
1 polymer ?
#
loop_
_entity_poly.entity_id
_entity_poly.type
_entity_poly.pdbx_seq_one_letter_code
_entity_poly.pdbx_strand_id
1 'polypeptide(L)'
;MDDALQNFFNDYVCEPADMSTDTQLDSLYAARLKTLVSPIHLPYNQIVRTYIKRYTDGSGLMSRVLSLSQYYFPMIDEELLKAGLPVELHAMAIIESALSATAYSRAGAAGLWQFMPTTAKAYGLEVNSMVDERYDPLKSTRAACRYMKDLYEMYNDWSLAIAAYNCGPGNVNKAMARAGGNPQSFWDVYEFLPRETRGYVPSFIAASYAYAYHQAHNITYAEPPMPIAVDTIQVSRLLHLGQVSSTIDVSTDALKMLNPQYKLDVIPATTKSYTLVLPANRVTEFISNQDSIYAKDSVYLKEYLDPAVVEKKKTEQTVIYYRVKSGDTLGAIARRNHVTTSQLMRWNGIKNPNRLSIGQRLRIEKH
;
A
#
# COMPACT_ATOMS: atom_id res chain seq x y z
N MET A 1 -15.35 -22.34 12.20
CA MET A 1 -14.06 -22.82 11.64
C MET A 1 -12.96 -21.92 12.16
N ASP A 2 -12.97 -21.65 13.47
CA ASP A 2 -12.31 -20.47 14.06
C ASP A 2 -11.54 -20.81 15.36
N ASP A 3 -11.94 -21.86 16.08
CA ASP A 3 -11.26 -22.24 17.32
C ASP A 3 -9.90 -22.93 17.10
N ALA A 4 -9.71 -23.64 15.98
CA ALA A 4 -8.47 -24.40 15.75
C ALA A 4 -7.27 -23.49 15.43
N LEU A 5 -7.50 -22.37 14.72
CA LEU A 5 -6.46 -21.41 14.37
C LEU A 5 -6.11 -20.54 15.58
N GLN A 6 -7.12 -20.10 16.33
CA GLN A 6 -6.94 -19.35 17.56
C GLN A 6 -6.19 -20.15 18.64
N ASN A 7 -6.50 -21.44 18.77
CA ASN A 7 -5.80 -22.33 19.71
C ASN A 7 -4.36 -22.62 19.29
N PHE A 8 -4.08 -22.76 17.99
CA PHE A 8 -2.70 -22.89 17.50
C PHE A 8 -1.83 -21.68 17.90
N PHE A 9 -2.37 -20.47 17.78
CA PHE A 9 -1.66 -19.25 18.18
C PHE A 9 -1.47 -19.16 19.70
N ASN A 10 -2.49 -19.47 20.49
CA ASN A 10 -2.41 -19.35 21.94
C ASN A 10 -1.46 -20.38 22.59
N ASP A 11 -1.44 -21.62 22.10
CA ASP A 11 -0.76 -22.73 22.77
C ASP A 11 0.73 -22.87 22.39
N TYR A 12 1.16 -22.34 21.24
CA TYR A 12 2.53 -22.52 20.72
C TYR A 12 3.39 -21.25 20.67
N VAL A 13 2.84 -20.06 20.93
CA VAL A 13 3.51 -18.76 20.65
C VAL A 13 3.85 -17.95 21.93
N CYS A 14 3.28 -18.30 23.09
CA CYS A 14 3.28 -17.41 24.25
C CYS A 14 4.36 -17.73 25.31
N GLU A 15 5.55 -17.13 25.16
CA GLU A 15 6.36 -16.72 26.32
C GLU A 15 6.54 -15.19 26.29
N PRO A 16 6.34 -14.45 27.39
CA PRO A 16 6.53 -13.00 27.41
C PRO A 16 8.02 -12.62 27.24
N ALA A 17 8.30 -11.56 26.46
CA ALA A 17 9.67 -11.05 26.27
C ALA A 17 10.18 -10.20 27.46
N ASP A 18 9.27 -9.81 28.35
CA ASP A 18 9.56 -9.03 29.54
C ASP A 18 10.33 -9.91 30.54
N MET A 19 11.54 -9.49 30.92
CA MET A 19 12.50 -10.14 31.84
C MET A 19 13.73 -10.84 31.22
N SER A 20 14.22 -10.39 30.05
CA SER A 20 15.45 -10.94 29.45
C SER A 20 16.59 -9.91 29.30
N THR A 21 17.83 -10.34 29.57
CA THR A 21 19.05 -9.60 29.20
C THR A 21 19.16 -9.47 27.67
N ASP A 22 19.91 -8.49 27.15
CA ASP A 22 20.04 -8.25 25.70
C ASP A 22 20.42 -9.55 24.92
N THR A 23 21.30 -10.37 25.46
CA THR A 23 21.73 -11.66 24.86
C THR A 23 20.65 -12.75 24.90
N GLN A 24 19.83 -12.77 25.96
CA GLN A 24 18.69 -13.68 26.06
C GLN A 24 17.59 -13.29 25.07
N LEU A 25 17.35 -11.97 24.88
CA LEU A 25 16.39 -11.46 23.92
C LEU A 25 16.79 -11.78 22.47
N ASP A 26 18.08 -11.70 22.15
CA ASP A 26 18.61 -12.05 20.82
C ASP A 26 18.44 -13.54 20.53
N SER A 27 18.71 -14.39 21.51
CA SER A 27 18.50 -15.84 21.42
C SER A 27 17.01 -16.18 21.24
N LEU A 28 16.13 -15.46 21.95
CA LEU A 28 14.68 -15.62 21.82
C LEU A 28 14.19 -15.22 20.42
N TYR A 29 14.63 -14.09 19.88
CA TYR A 29 14.25 -13.65 18.54
C TYR A 29 14.74 -14.62 17.47
N ALA A 30 15.97 -15.12 17.60
CA ALA A 30 16.50 -16.14 16.70
C ALA A 30 15.69 -17.44 16.75
N ALA A 31 15.34 -17.90 17.95
CA ALA A 31 14.53 -19.11 18.13
C ALA A 31 13.14 -18.94 17.49
N ARG A 32 12.46 -17.82 17.76
CA ARG A 32 11.14 -17.50 17.21
C ARG A 32 11.10 -17.35 15.70
N LEU A 33 12.13 -16.75 15.11
CA LEU A 33 12.24 -16.65 13.65
C LEU A 33 12.45 -18.05 13.03
N LYS A 34 13.20 -18.92 13.69
CA LYS A 34 13.42 -20.30 13.23
C LYS A 34 12.17 -21.18 13.32
N THR A 35 11.26 -20.90 14.26
CA THR A 35 9.99 -21.65 14.40
C THR A 35 8.91 -21.23 13.41
N LEU A 36 9.06 -20.07 12.75
CA LEU A 36 8.21 -19.71 11.61
C LEU A 36 8.52 -20.64 10.44
N VAL A 37 7.67 -21.64 10.24
CA VAL A 37 7.80 -22.59 9.12
C VAL A 37 7.45 -21.85 7.83
N SER A 38 8.48 -21.50 7.05
CA SER A 38 8.32 -20.73 5.82
C SER A 38 9.21 -21.26 4.69
N PRO A 39 8.74 -21.23 3.42
CA PRO A 39 9.60 -21.41 2.25
C PRO A 39 10.64 -20.29 2.09
N ILE A 40 10.42 -19.15 2.74
CA ILE A 40 11.32 -17.99 2.72
C ILE A 40 12.23 -18.07 3.94
N HIS A 41 13.54 -17.99 3.76
CA HIS A 41 14.48 -17.99 4.88
C HIS A 41 14.41 -16.67 5.65
N LEU A 42 14.15 -16.75 6.95
CA LEU A 42 14.00 -15.60 7.87
C LEU A 42 15.13 -15.54 8.91
N PRO A 43 16.40 -15.39 8.52
CA PRO A 43 17.51 -15.45 9.48
C PRO A 43 17.51 -14.27 10.43
N TYR A 44 17.87 -14.54 11.68
CA TYR A 44 18.15 -13.50 12.67
C TYR A 44 19.54 -12.89 12.47
N ASN A 45 19.65 -11.58 12.62
CA ASN A 45 20.91 -10.85 12.80
C ASN A 45 20.64 -9.46 13.43
N GLN A 46 21.71 -8.72 13.73
CA GLN A 46 21.58 -7.41 14.40
C GLN A 46 20.84 -6.35 13.57
N ILE A 47 20.87 -6.46 12.24
CA ILE A 47 20.13 -5.55 11.36
C ILE A 47 18.63 -5.86 11.52
N VAL A 48 18.23 -7.13 11.39
CA VAL A 48 16.85 -7.59 11.61
C VAL A 48 16.35 -7.19 13.00
N ARG A 49 17.18 -7.37 14.04
CA ARG A 49 16.85 -6.95 15.42
C ARG A 49 16.44 -5.47 15.51
N THR A 50 17.14 -4.59 14.79
CA THR A 50 16.83 -3.15 14.76
C THR A 50 15.42 -2.91 14.19
N TYR A 51 15.06 -3.62 13.13
CA TYR A 51 13.72 -3.53 12.54
C TYR A 51 12.64 -4.17 13.42
N ILE A 52 12.94 -5.29 14.09
CA ILE A 52 12.01 -5.92 15.05
C ILE A 52 11.62 -4.88 16.10
N LYS A 53 12.62 -4.24 16.74
CA LYS A 53 12.38 -3.20 17.75
C LYS A 53 11.52 -2.05 17.23
N ARG A 54 11.65 -1.70 15.95
CA ARG A 54 10.84 -0.63 15.32
C ARG A 54 9.40 -1.05 15.07
N TYR A 55 9.15 -2.29 14.67
CA TYR A 55 7.78 -2.78 14.46
C TYR A 55 7.07 -3.11 15.77
N THR A 56 7.83 -3.50 16.79
CA THR A 56 7.30 -3.83 18.12
C THR A 56 7.40 -2.66 19.10
N ASP A 57 7.67 -1.45 18.61
CA ASP A 57 7.64 -0.26 19.46
C ASP A 57 6.20 0.14 19.81
N GLY A 58 6.06 0.96 20.84
CA GLY A 58 4.77 1.53 21.23
C GLY A 58 4.24 2.60 20.27
N SER A 59 4.72 2.70 19.02
CA SER A 59 4.28 3.72 18.07
C SER A 59 2.85 3.51 17.55
N GLY A 60 2.29 2.32 17.74
CA GLY A 60 0.98 1.93 17.21
C GLY A 60 0.98 1.57 15.73
N LEU A 61 2.15 1.57 15.06
CA LEU A 61 2.27 1.15 13.66
C LEU A 61 1.74 -0.27 13.45
N MET A 62 2.26 -1.23 14.23
CA MET A 62 1.85 -2.64 14.10
C MET A 62 0.40 -2.84 14.54
N SER A 63 -0.09 -2.12 15.55
CA SER A 63 -1.50 -2.13 15.93
C SER A 63 -2.43 -1.78 14.75
N ARG A 64 -2.07 -0.75 13.97
CA ARG A 64 -2.81 -0.37 12.76
C ARG A 64 -2.69 -1.41 11.65
N VAL A 65 -1.51 -2.00 11.45
CA VAL A 65 -1.30 -3.07 10.47
C VAL A 65 -2.18 -4.27 10.81
N LEU A 66 -2.17 -4.72 12.07
CA LEU A 66 -2.99 -5.83 12.56
C LEU A 66 -4.49 -5.57 12.36
N SER A 67 -4.96 -4.36 12.67
CA SER A 67 -6.35 -3.94 12.42
C SER A 67 -6.73 -4.06 10.94
N LEU A 68 -5.90 -3.51 10.03
CA LEU A 68 -6.16 -3.56 8.58
C LEU A 68 -5.97 -4.97 7.99
N SER A 69 -5.11 -5.80 8.59
CA SER A 69 -4.84 -7.18 8.12
C SER A 69 -6.09 -8.05 8.17
N GLN A 70 -7.02 -7.79 9.10
CA GLN A 70 -8.30 -8.50 9.20
C GLN A 70 -9.11 -8.42 7.90
N TYR A 71 -8.95 -7.34 7.14
CA TYR A 71 -9.61 -7.17 5.84
C TYR A 71 -8.70 -7.61 4.68
N TYR A 72 -7.44 -7.18 4.66
CA TYR A 72 -6.59 -7.37 3.48
C TYR A 72 -5.94 -8.75 3.38
N PHE A 73 -5.55 -9.38 4.50
CA PHE A 73 -4.78 -10.63 4.45
C PHE A 73 -5.57 -11.81 3.90
N PRO A 74 -6.86 -12.04 4.26
CA PRO A 74 -7.63 -13.12 3.66
C PRO A 74 -7.61 -13.08 2.12
N MET A 75 -7.78 -11.89 1.54
CA MET A 75 -7.73 -11.69 0.09
C MET A 75 -6.31 -11.81 -0.49
N ILE A 76 -5.31 -11.26 0.19
CA ILE A 76 -3.91 -11.35 -0.26
C ILE A 76 -3.41 -12.80 -0.25
N ASP A 77 -3.64 -13.50 0.85
CA ASP A 77 -3.19 -14.88 1.07
C ASP A 77 -3.89 -15.82 0.09
N GLU A 78 -5.18 -15.62 -0.19
CA GLU A 78 -5.91 -16.38 -1.20
C GLU A 78 -5.27 -16.23 -2.59
N GLU A 79 -4.91 -15.01 -3.00
CA GLU A 79 -4.29 -14.78 -4.31
C GLU A 79 -2.83 -15.27 -4.38
N LEU A 80 -2.08 -15.21 -3.28
CA LEU A 80 -0.75 -15.82 -3.17
C LEU A 80 -0.83 -17.35 -3.31
N LEU A 81 -1.78 -17.99 -2.61
CA LEU A 81 -2.01 -19.44 -2.71
C LEU A 81 -2.43 -19.87 -4.12
N LYS A 82 -3.36 -19.14 -4.76
CA LYS A 82 -3.76 -19.37 -6.16
C LYS A 82 -2.58 -19.27 -7.13
N ALA A 83 -1.64 -18.37 -6.86
CA ALA A 83 -0.44 -18.19 -7.66
C ALA A 83 0.68 -19.22 -7.35
N GLY A 84 0.51 -20.07 -6.32
CA GLY A 84 1.52 -21.01 -5.86
C GLY A 84 2.71 -20.33 -5.17
N LEU A 85 2.48 -19.16 -4.56
CA LEU A 85 3.51 -18.35 -3.89
C LEU A 85 3.44 -18.53 -2.36
N PRO A 86 4.56 -18.32 -1.64
CA PRO A 86 4.55 -18.29 -0.17
C PRO A 86 3.64 -17.17 0.35
N VAL A 87 2.78 -17.50 1.33
CA VAL A 87 1.82 -16.53 1.93
C VAL A 87 2.53 -15.42 2.69
N GLU A 88 3.74 -15.68 3.19
CA GLU A 88 4.56 -14.72 3.92
C GLU A 88 4.94 -13.50 3.07
N LEU A 89 4.82 -13.59 1.74
CA LEU A 89 4.95 -12.42 0.86
C LEU A 89 3.91 -11.33 1.15
N HIS A 90 2.83 -11.61 1.89
CA HIS A 90 1.92 -10.58 2.39
C HIS A 90 2.62 -9.51 3.24
N ALA A 91 3.77 -9.83 3.86
CA ALA A 91 4.56 -8.91 4.66
C ALA A 91 5.19 -7.82 3.79
N MET A 92 5.30 -8.04 2.48
CA MET A 92 5.65 -6.98 1.53
C MET A 92 4.63 -5.85 1.56
N ALA A 93 3.33 -6.14 1.63
CA ALA A 93 2.30 -5.10 1.73
C ALA A 93 2.38 -4.33 3.06
N ILE A 94 2.90 -4.97 4.14
CA ILE A 94 3.22 -4.27 5.40
C ILE A 94 4.36 -3.28 5.19
N ILE A 95 5.50 -3.72 4.65
CA ILE A 95 6.69 -2.85 4.52
C ILE A 95 6.54 -1.77 3.45
N GLU A 96 5.70 -2.00 2.44
CA GLU A 96 5.44 -1.03 1.37
C GLU A 96 4.50 0.09 1.81
N SER A 97 3.39 -0.24 2.47
CA SER A 97 2.32 0.74 2.72
C SER A 97 1.76 0.73 4.14
N ALA A 98 2.23 -0.17 5.01
CA ALA A 98 1.56 -0.52 6.25
C ALA A 98 0.07 -0.87 6.01
N LEU A 99 -0.20 -1.60 4.93
CA LEU A 99 -1.54 -1.97 4.43
C LEU A 99 -2.47 -0.79 4.11
N SER A 100 -1.90 0.38 3.82
CA SER A 100 -2.68 1.52 3.37
C SER A 100 -2.93 1.42 1.86
N ALA A 101 -4.16 1.04 1.47
CA ALA A 101 -4.56 0.96 0.07
C ALA A 101 -4.57 2.31 -0.65
N THR A 102 -4.48 3.44 0.05
CA THR A 102 -4.39 4.79 -0.52
C THR A 102 -2.98 5.39 -0.41
N ALA A 103 -1.98 4.61 0.02
CA ALA A 103 -0.61 5.09 0.16
C ALA A 103 -0.04 5.64 -1.16
N TYR A 104 0.68 6.76 -1.07
CA TYR A 104 1.36 7.37 -2.21
C TYR A 104 2.74 7.87 -1.79
N SER A 105 3.81 7.40 -2.45
CA SER A 105 5.18 7.80 -2.15
C SER A 105 5.57 9.09 -2.88
N ARG A 106 6.64 9.74 -2.39
CA ARG A 106 7.25 10.89 -3.06
C ARG A 106 7.80 10.55 -4.46
N ALA A 107 8.16 9.29 -4.69
CA ALA A 107 8.64 8.82 -5.98
C ALA A 107 7.50 8.50 -6.97
N GLY A 108 6.25 8.44 -6.50
CA GLY A 108 5.07 8.15 -7.32
C GLY A 108 4.56 6.72 -7.24
N ALA A 109 5.08 5.92 -6.31
CA ALA A 109 4.58 4.59 -6.00
C ALA A 109 3.23 4.67 -5.30
N ALA A 110 2.30 3.73 -5.55
CA ALA A 110 0.93 3.83 -5.05
C ALA A 110 0.32 2.49 -4.59
N GLY A 111 -0.60 2.59 -3.62
CA GLY A 111 -1.41 1.50 -3.10
C GLY A 111 -0.70 0.53 -2.17
N LEU A 112 -1.34 -0.60 -1.88
CA LEU A 112 -0.87 -1.62 -0.92
C LEU A 112 0.56 -2.08 -1.24
N TRP A 113 0.82 -2.30 -2.53
CA TRP A 113 2.04 -2.88 -3.07
C TRP A 113 3.02 -1.84 -3.61
N GLN A 114 2.72 -0.54 -3.43
CA GLN A 114 3.54 0.59 -3.88
C GLN A 114 4.07 0.43 -5.32
N PHE A 115 3.17 0.15 -6.26
CA PHE A 115 3.56 0.05 -7.66
C PHE A 115 3.93 1.40 -8.26
N MET A 116 5.06 1.45 -8.96
CA MET A 116 5.38 2.54 -9.89
C MET A 116 4.42 2.50 -11.10
N PRO A 117 4.03 3.65 -11.68
CA PRO A 117 3.06 3.67 -12.79
C PRO A 117 3.46 2.82 -14.00
N THR A 118 4.74 2.80 -14.34
CA THR A 118 5.28 2.01 -15.47
C THR A 118 5.18 0.52 -15.21
N THR A 119 5.61 0.08 -14.03
CA THR A 119 5.55 -1.32 -13.59
C THR A 119 4.10 -1.79 -13.48
N ALA A 120 3.21 -0.98 -12.90
CA ALA A 120 1.78 -1.28 -12.81
C ALA A 120 1.17 -1.62 -14.17
N LYS A 121 1.43 -0.77 -15.18
CA LYS A 121 0.95 -0.97 -16.55
C LYS A 121 1.55 -2.21 -17.20
N ALA A 122 2.84 -2.48 -16.97
CA ALA A 122 3.51 -3.68 -17.47
C ALA A 122 2.85 -4.97 -16.93
N TYR A 123 2.34 -4.93 -15.69
CA TYR A 123 1.58 -6.03 -15.09
C TYR A 123 0.06 -5.90 -15.28
N GLY A 124 -0.40 -5.09 -16.23
CA GLY A 124 -1.80 -5.05 -16.67
C GLY A 124 -2.74 -4.21 -15.82
N LEU A 125 -2.23 -3.37 -14.92
CA LEU A 125 -3.05 -2.42 -14.16
C LEU A 125 -3.38 -1.18 -15.00
N GLU A 126 -4.63 -0.75 -14.96
CA GLU A 126 -5.08 0.51 -15.53
C GLU A 126 -4.67 1.69 -14.65
N VAL A 127 -3.97 2.66 -15.25
CA VAL A 127 -3.56 3.91 -14.59
C VAL A 127 -3.79 5.09 -15.53
N ASN A 128 -4.87 5.83 -15.26
CA ASN A 128 -5.28 7.03 -16.00
C ASN A 128 -5.91 8.09 -15.06
N SER A 129 -6.60 9.09 -15.64
CA SER A 129 -7.18 10.22 -14.91
C SER A 129 -8.43 9.89 -14.09
N MET A 130 -9.13 8.79 -14.41
CA MET A 130 -10.37 8.37 -13.73
C MET A 130 -10.16 7.11 -12.89
N VAL A 131 -9.24 6.23 -13.27
CA VAL A 131 -8.98 4.95 -12.59
C VAL A 131 -7.48 4.78 -12.35
N ASP A 132 -7.14 4.32 -11.16
CA ASP A 132 -5.77 3.92 -10.83
C ASP A 132 -5.80 2.63 -9.99
N GLU A 133 -5.70 1.51 -10.71
CA GLU A 133 -5.82 0.16 -10.16
C GLU A 133 -4.61 -0.26 -9.30
N ARG A 134 -3.61 0.62 -9.15
CA ARG A 134 -2.59 0.44 -8.12
C ARG A 134 -3.19 0.53 -6.71
N TYR A 135 -4.25 1.33 -6.56
CA TYR A 135 -4.99 1.42 -5.30
C TYR A 135 -6.01 0.28 -5.14
N ASP A 136 -6.43 -0.40 -6.21
CA ASP A 136 -7.36 -1.54 -6.15
C ASP A 136 -6.69 -2.71 -5.41
N PRO A 137 -7.18 -3.12 -4.23
CA PRO A 137 -6.51 -4.13 -3.42
C PRO A 137 -6.36 -5.48 -4.13
N LEU A 138 -7.39 -5.94 -4.82
CA LEU A 138 -7.39 -7.26 -5.46
C LEU A 138 -6.55 -7.26 -6.74
N LYS A 139 -6.72 -6.27 -7.60
CA LYS A 139 -5.98 -6.19 -8.87
C LYS A 139 -4.50 -5.95 -8.64
N SER A 140 -4.14 -5.05 -7.73
CA SER A 140 -2.73 -4.79 -7.39
C SER A 140 -2.07 -6.01 -6.74
N THR A 141 -2.77 -6.77 -5.90
CA THR A 141 -2.28 -8.05 -5.35
C THR A 141 -2.00 -9.07 -6.45
N ARG A 142 -2.93 -9.26 -7.40
CA ARG A 142 -2.72 -10.16 -8.54
C ARG A 142 -1.52 -9.74 -9.39
N ALA A 143 -1.31 -8.43 -9.59
CA ALA A 143 -0.14 -7.90 -10.27
C ALA A 143 1.15 -8.15 -9.48
N ALA A 144 1.13 -7.98 -8.15
CA ALA A 144 2.26 -8.28 -7.28
C ALA A 144 2.63 -9.76 -7.31
N CYS A 145 1.64 -10.66 -7.31
CA CYS A 145 1.87 -12.10 -7.45
C CYS A 145 2.59 -12.43 -8.75
N ARG A 146 2.12 -11.89 -9.89
CA ARG A 146 2.81 -12.08 -11.19
C ARG A 146 4.23 -11.53 -11.15
N TYR A 147 4.43 -10.33 -10.61
CA TYR A 147 5.75 -9.74 -10.53
C TYR A 147 6.71 -10.56 -9.65
N MET A 148 6.25 -11.00 -8.48
CA MET A 148 7.06 -11.84 -7.59
C MET A 148 7.41 -13.19 -8.21
N LYS A 149 6.51 -13.78 -9.00
CA LYS A 149 6.79 -15.00 -9.76
C LYS A 149 7.91 -14.78 -10.77
N ASP A 150 7.83 -13.73 -11.58
CA ASP A 150 8.87 -13.39 -12.58
C ASP A 150 10.23 -13.12 -11.90
N LEU A 151 10.23 -12.45 -10.74
CA LEU A 151 11.44 -12.22 -9.96
C LEU A 151 12.02 -13.51 -9.39
N TYR A 152 11.17 -14.39 -8.86
CA TYR A 152 11.63 -15.68 -8.35
C TYR A 152 12.18 -16.58 -9.47
N GLU A 153 11.54 -16.61 -10.65
CA GLU A 153 12.06 -17.32 -11.81
C GLU A 153 13.46 -16.82 -12.24
N MET A 154 13.76 -15.53 -12.01
CA MET A 154 15.07 -14.95 -12.32
C MET A 154 16.17 -15.32 -11.32
N TYR A 155 15.85 -15.35 -10.02
CA TYR A 155 16.86 -15.49 -8.97
C TYR A 155 16.88 -16.86 -8.29
N ASN A 156 15.79 -17.62 -8.39
CA ASN A 156 15.56 -18.87 -7.68
C ASN A 156 15.81 -18.78 -6.16
N ASP A 157 15.68 -17.57 -5.60
CA ASP A 157 15.82 -17.27 -4.18
C ASP A 157 14.87 -16.13 -3.81
N TRP A 158 14.08 -16.33 -2.76
CA TRP A 158 13.07 -15.37 -2.33
C TRP A 158 13.69 -14.08 -1.79
N SER A 159 14.84 -14.17 -1.11
CA SER A 159 15.45 -12.98 -0.51
C SER A 159 16.01 -12.03 -1.59
N LEU A 160 16.56 -12.57 -2.67
CA LEU A 160 16.95 -11.82 -3.87
C LEU A 160 15.73 -11.28 -4.63
N ALA A 161 14.67 -12.08 -4.80
CA ALA A 161 13.43 -11.63 -5.43
C ALA A 161 12.79 -10.45 -4.68
N ILE A 162 12.70 -10.53 -3.35
CA ILE A 162 12.20 -9.45 -2.48
C ILE A 162 13.08 -8.20 -2.61
N ALA A 163 14.41 -8.34 -2.64
CA ALA A 163 15.30 -7.20 -2.86
C ALA A 163 15.13 -6.58 -4.26
N ALA A 164 14.91 -7.41 -5.28
CA ALA A 164 14.67 -6.97 -6.65
C ALA A 164 13.31 -6.28 -6.83
N TYR A 165 12.30 -6.63 -6.03
CA TYR A 165 11.02 -5.92 -6.02
C TYR A 165 11.22 -4.44 -5.66
N ASN A 166 12.00 -4.17 -4.60
CA ASN A 166 12.27 -2.82 -4.12
C ASN A 166 13.16 -1.99 -5.04
N CYS A 167 14.30 -2.55 -5.49
CA CYS A 167 15.31 -1.77 -6.20
C CYS A 167 15.38 -2.05 -7.71
N GLY A 168 14.54 -2.97 -8.20
CA GLY A 168 14.55 -3.45 -9.56
C GLY A 168 15.64 -4.50 -9.83
N PRO A 169 15.39 -5.45 -10.74
CA PRO A 169 16.29 -6.55 -11.03
C PRO A 169 17.67 -6.09 -11.54
N GLY A 170 17.72 -4.98 -12.28
CA GLY A 170 18.99 -4.43 -12.78
C GLY A 170 19.97 -4.01 -11.68
N ASN A 171 19.49 -3.57 -10.51
CA ASN A 171 20.36 -3.22 -9.39
C ASN A 171 20.84 -4.47 -8.63
N VAL A 172 19.97 -5.48 -8.49
CA VAL A 172 20.36 -6.77 -7.92
C VAL A 172 21.41 -7.45 -8.81
N ASN A 173 21.20 -7.51 -10.12
CA ASN A 173 22.17 -8.08 -11.07
C ASN A 173 23.55 -7.40 -11.00
N LYS A 174 23.59 -6.06 -10.86
CA LYS A 174 24.84 -5.32 -10.63
C LYS A 174 25.51 -5.70 -9.30
N ALA A 175 24.72 -5.89 -8.25
CA ALA A 175 25.22 -6.30 -6.95
C ALA A 175 25.77 -7.74 -7.00
N MET A 176 25.06 -8.67 -7.65
CA MET A 176 25.51 -10.05 -7.87
C MET A 176 26.82 -10.10 -8.66
N ALA A 177 26.95 -9.31 -9.72
CA ALA A 177 28.20 -9.23 -10.51
C ALA A 177 29.39 -8.74 -9.66
N ARG A 178 29.16 -7.76 -8.77
CA ARG A 178 30.19 -7.26 -7.85
C ARG A 178 30.56 -8.26 -6.74
N ALA A 179 29.63 -9.13 -6.36
CA ALA A 179 29.83 -10.19 -5.38
C ALA A 179 30.55 -11.44 -5.95
N GLY A 180 30.95 -11.43 -7.22
CA GLY A 180 31.62 -12.57 -7.86
C GLY A 180 30.72 -13.46 -8.71
N GLY A 181 29.48 -13.04 -8.99
CA GLY A 181 28.62 -13.62 -10.03
C GLY A 181 27.72 -14.79 -9.60
N ASN A 182 28.04 -15.51 -8.52
CA ASN A 182 27.28 -16.69 -8.07
C ASN A 182 26.70 -16.58 -6.63
N PRO A 183 26.08 -15.46 -6.23
CA PRO A 183 25.46 -15.37 -4.91
C PRO A 183 24.25 -16.30 -4.80
N GLN A 184 24.03 -16.83 -3.60
CA GLN A 184 22.95 -17.75 -3.31
C GLN A 184 21.77 -17.05 -2.61
N SER A 185 22.00 -15.85 -2.07
CA SER A 185 20.99 -15.10 -1.33
C SER A 185 21.26 -13.59 -1.32
N PHE A 186 20.28 -12.83 -0.80
CA PHE A 186 20.40 -11.41 -0.50
C PHE A 186 21.62 -11.07 0.37
N TRP A 187 21.97 -11.95 1.31
CA TRP A 187 23.05 -11.68 2.27
C TRP A 187 24.42 -11.70 1.60
N ASP A 188 24.59 -12.48 0.53
CA ASP A 188 25.84 -12.55 -0.24
C ASP A 188 26.09 -11.26 -1.04
N VAL A 189 25.03 -10.53 -1.38
CA VAL A 189 25.10 -9.29 -2.17
C VAL A 189 24.83 -8.03 -1.34
N TYR A 190 24.58 -8.19 -0.04
CA TYR A 190 24.14 -7.13 0.88
C TYR A 190 24.99 -5.85 0.76
N GLU A 191 26.32 -6.01 0.80
CA GLU A 191 27.26 -4.89 0.76
C GLU A 191 27.37 -4.17 -0.59
N PHE A 192 26.77 -4.72 -1.65
CA PHE A 192 26.78 -4.15 -2.99
C PHE A 192 25.44 -3.53 -3.40
N LEU A 193 24.38 -3.77 -2.62
CA LEU A 193 23.04 -3.22 -2.85
C LEU A 193 22.95 -1.74 -2.46
N PRO A 194 21.99 -0.99 -3.03
CA PRO A 194 21.65 0.36 -2.58
C PRO A 194 21.34 0.39 -1.08
N ARG A 195 21.71 1.48 -0.39
CA ARG A 195 21.52 1.62 1.07
C ARG A 195 20.08 1.41 1.52
N GLU A 196 19.11 1.90 0.74
CA GLU A 196 17.69 1.74 1.03
C GLU A 196 17.28 0.26 0.99
N THR A 197 17.71 -0.47 -0.04
CA THR A 197 17.40 -1.88 -0.26
C THR A 197 18.05 -2.80 0.78
N ARG A 198 19.22 -2.44 1.31
CA ARG A 198 19.84 -3.16 2.43
C ARG A 198 18.94 -3.23 3.65
N GLY A 199 18.04 -2.27 3.82
CA GLY A 199 17.04 -2.28 4.89
C GLY A 199 15.79 -3.09 4.56
N TYR A 200 15.53 -3.40 3.29
CA TYR A 200 14.24 -3.90 2.82
C TYR A 200 13.97 -5.35 3.24
N VAL A 201 14.88 -6.29 2.95
CA VAL A 201 14.75 -7.69 3.39
C VAL A 201 14.78 -7.82 4.92
N PRO A 202 15.67 -7.12 5.67
CA PRO A 202 15.57 -7.12 7.13
C PRO A 202 14.24 -6.59 7.67
N SER A 203 13.67 -5.55 7.04
CA SER A 203 12.35 -5.01 7.39
C SER A 203 11.24 -6.02 7.11
N PHE A 204 11.32 -6.78 6.00
CA PHE A 204 10.39 -7.86 5.68
C PHE A 204 10.38 -8.95 6.75
N ILE A 205 11.57 -9.43 7.15
CA ILE A 205 11.72 -10.45 8.20
C ILE A 205 11.16 -9.94 9.53
N ALA A 206 11.49 -8.69 9.89
CA ALA A 206 11.02 -8.07 11.12
C ALA A 206 9.50 -7.83 11.13
N ALA A 207 8.91 -7.43 10.00
CA ALA A 207 7.47 -7.28 9.87
C ALA A 207 6.75 -8.63 10.03
N SER A 208 7.29 -9.69 9.42
CA SER A 208 6.78 -11.07 9.56
C SER A 208 6.84 -11.53 11.02
N TYR A 209 7.97 -11.30 11.70
CA TYR A 209 8.12 -11.60 13.12
C TYR A 209 7.13 -10.81 13.98
N ALA A 210 7.06 -9.50 13.79
CA ALA A 210 6.24 -8.63 14.61
C ALA A 210 4.74 -8.89 14.39
N TYR A 211 4.34 -9.28 13.17
CA TYR A 211 3.00 -9.77 12.90
C TYR A 211 2.72 -11.10 13.61
N ALA A 212 3.60 -12.10 13.49
CA ALA A 212 3.37 -13.42 14.09
C ALA A 212 3.42 -13.42 15.63
N TYR A 213 4.29 -12.59 16.22
CA TYR A 213 4.53 -12.56 17.66
C TYR A 213 3.98 -11.31 18.35
N HIS A 214 3.06 -10.57 17.72
CA HIS A 214 2.57 -9.29 18.24
C HIS A 214 2.06 -9.37 19.69
N GLN A 215 1.40 -10.48 20.06
CA GLN A 215 0.90 -10.73 21.42
C GLN A 215 2.04 -10.84 22.44
N ALA A 216 3.16 -11.49 22.08
CA ALA A 216 4.33 -11.60 22.94
C ALA A 216 5.05 -10.25 23.18
N HIS A 217 4.69 -9.21 22.42
CA HIS A 217 5.12 -7.82 22.59
C HIS A 217 4.02 -6.93 23.18
N ASN A 218 2.94 -7.52 23.71
CA ASN A 218 1.79 -6.81 24.27
C ASN A 218 1.12 -5.83 23.28
N ILE A 219 1.18 -6.12 21.98
CA ILE A 219 0.57 -5.29 20.94
C ILE A 219 -0.87 -5.74 20.71
N THR A 220 -1.80 -4.86 21.03
CA THR A 220 -3.23 -5.03 20.77
C THR A 220 -3.66 -4.19 19.56
N TYR A 221 -4.83 -4.52 18.99
CA TYR A 221 -5.40 -3.81 17.85
C TYR A 221 -6.92 -3.68 17.99
N ALA A 222 -7.48 -2.66 17.34
CA ALA A 222 -8.91 -2.44 17.27
C ALA A 222 -9.51 -3.05 16.00
N GLU A 223 -10.83 -3.14 15.95
CA GLU A 223 -11.58 -3.50 14.75
C GLU A 223 -11.19 -2.60 13.56
N PRO A 224 -11.18 -3.15 12.33
CA PRO A 224 -10.85 -2.38 11.14
C PRO A 224 -11.86 -1.24 10.94
N PRO A 225 -11.43 -0.09 10.40
CA PRO A 225 -12.30 1.04 10.11
C PRO A 225 -13.24 0.80 8.91
N MET A 226 -13.29 -0.41 8.37
CA MET A 226 -14.03 -0.79 7.17
C MET A 226 -14.73 -2.13 7.37
N PRO A 227 -15.88 -2.37 6.69
CA PRO A 227 -16.59 -3.64 6.76
C PRO A 227 -15.71 -4.80 6.29
N ILE A 228 -15.65 -5.87 7.10
CA ILE A 228 -14.83 -7.06 6.79
C ILE A 228 -15.50 -7.90 5.70
N ALA A 229 -16.81 -8.15 5.82
CA ALA A 229 -17.55 -8.91 4.83
C ALA A 229 -18.00 -8.00 3.69
N VAL A 230 -17.42 -8.23 2.52
CA VAL A 230 -17.70 -7.48 1.29
C VAL A 230 -18.08 -8.42 0.15
N ASP A 231 -18.73 -7.86 -0.85
CA ASP A 231 -19.03 -8.54 -2.11
C ASP A 231 -18.96 -7.50 -3.25
N THR A 232 -19.12 -7.96 -4.47
CA THR A 232 -18.84 -7.18 -5.68
C THR A 232 -20.03 -7.11 -6.62
N ILE A 233 -20.20 -5.95 -7.25
CA ILE A 233 -21.18 -5.72 -8.30
C ILE A 233 -20.44 -5.26 -9.56
N GLN A 234 -20.79 -5.84 -10.70
CA GLN A 234 -20.31 -5.36 -12.00
C GLN A 234 -21.17 -4.20 -12.46
N VAL A 235 -20.54 -3.03 -12.55
CA VAL A 235 -21.15 -1.78 -13.01
C VAL A 235 -20.77 -1.59 -14.48
N SER A 236 -21.77 -1.51 -15.35
CA SER A 236 -21.60 -1.36 -16.82
C SER A 236 -22.00 0.02 -17.34
N ARG A 237 -22.32 0.95 -16.43
CA ARG A 237 -22.77 2.32 -16.70
C ARG A 237 -22.05 3.31 -15.77
N LEU A 238 -21.81 4.53 -16.26
CA LEU A 238 -21.20 5.61 -15.49
C LEU A 238 -21.93 5.78 -14.15
N LEU A 239 -21.19 5.72 -13.05
CA LEU A 239 -21.76 5.74 -11.70
C LEU A 239 -20.86 6.56 -10.77
N HIS A 240 -21.44 7.54 -10.09
CA HIS A 240 -20.78 8.26 -9.00
C HIS A 240 -21.09 7.59 -7.65
N LEU A 241 -20.10 7.43 -6.76
CA LEU A 241 -20.30 6.78 -5.46
C LEU A 241 -21.37 7.48 -4.60
N GLY A 242 -21.50 8.80 -4.75
CA GLY A 242 -22.58 9.60 -4.15
C GLY A 242 -24.01 9.21 -4.59
N GLN A 243 -24.20 8.65 -5.80
CA GLN A 243 -25.50 8.10 -6.20
C GLN A 243 -25.85 6.88 -5.33
N VAL A 244 -24.85 6.07 -4.99
CA VAL A 244 -25.00 4.89 -4.14
C VAL A 244 -25.26 5.32 -2.70
N SER A 245 -24.36 6.10 -2.08
CA SER A 245 -24.46 6.47 -0.66
C SER A 245 -25.66 7.35 -0.31
N SER A 246 -26.27 8.04 -1.29
CA SER A 246 -27.51 8.80 -1.08
C SER A 246 -28.78 7.96 -1.25
N THR A 247 -28.65 6.69 -1.64
CA THR A 247 -29.81 5.80 -1.93
C THR A 247 -29.85 4.60 -1.00
N ILE A 248 -28.69 4.03 -0.68
CA ILE A 248 -28.59 2.86 0.21
C ILE A 248 -27.80 3.23 1.46
N ASP A 249 -28.00 2.48 2.55
CA ASP A 249 -27.36 2.72 3.85
C ASP A 249 -25.88 2.28 3.87
N VAL A 250 -25.05 3.01 3.11
CA VAL A 250 -23.59 2.91 3.07
C VAL A 250 -23.01 4.32 2.99
N SER A 251 -22.10 4.67 3.91
CA SER A 251 -21.47 5.99 3.88
C SER A 251 -20.55 6.16 2.67
N THR A 252 -20.44 7.39 2.18
CA THR A 252 -19.51 7.73 1.10
C THR A 252 -18.07 7.36 1.47
N ASP A 253 -17.66 7.54 2.73
CA ASP A 253 -16.31 7.19 3.19
C ASP A 253 -16.06 5.68 3.13
N ALA A 254 -17.02 4.85 3.54
CA ALA A 254 -16.92 3.40 3.40
C ALA A 254 -16.79 2.99 1.92
N LEU A 255 -17.57 3.59 1.02
CA LEU A 255 -17.45 3.32 -0.41
C LEU A 255 -16.07 3.69 -0.96
N LYS A 256 -15.50 4.84 -0.56
CA LYS A 256 -14.15 5.26 -0.97
C LYS A 256 -13.07 4.35 -0.42
N MET A 257 -13.22 3.88 0.83
CA MET A 257 -12.27 2.95 1.45
C MET A 257 -12.28 1.58 0.77
N LEU A 258 -13.47 1.09 0.39
CA LEU A 258 -13.63 -0.17 -0.35
C LEU A 258 -13.23 -0.05 -1.83
N ASN A 259 -13.33 1.15 -2.40
CA ASN A 259 -13.08 1.41 -3.82
C ASN A 259 -12.09 2.57 -4.05
N PRO A 260 -10.85 2.44 -3.56
CA PRO A 260 -9.86 3.53 -3.62
C PRO A 260 -9.29 3.76 -5.04
N GLN A 261 -9.59 2.89 -6.00
CA GLN A 261 -9.11 2.99 -7.39
C GLN A 261 -9.87 4.03 -8.23
N TYR A 262 -11.10 4.39 -7.84
CA TYR A 262 -11.91 5.34 -8.57
C TYR A 262 -11.59 6.77 -8.16
N LYS A 263 -10.97 7.50 -9.09
CA LYS A 263 -10.71 8.93 -8.92
C LYS A 263 -12.00 9.71 -9.08
N LEU A 264 -12.05 10.86 -8.41
CA LEU A 264 -13.21 11.76 -8.43
C LEU A 264 -14.51 11.09 -7.95
N ASP A 265 -14.42 9.97 -7.22
CA ASP A 265 -15.55 9.15 -6.78
C ASP A 265 -16.44 8.64 -7.92
N VAL A 266 -15.88 8.46 -9.13
CA VAL A 266 -16.61 8.03 -10.33
C VAL A 266 -16.07 6.72 -10.88
N ILE A 267 -16.99 5.78 -11.13
CA ILE A 267 -16.78 4.55 -11.89
C ILE A 267 -17.06 4.83 -13.37
N PRO A 268 -16.05 4.90 -14.25
CA PRO A 268 -16.21 5.34 -15.63
C PRO A 268 -16.68 4.22 -16.58
N ALA A 269 -17.62 3.39 -16.14
CA ALA A 269 -18.13 2.26 -16.89
C ALA A 269 -18.96 2.74 -18.10
N THR A 270 -18.33 2.85 -19.25
CA THR A 270 -18.96 3.34 -20.49
C THR A 270 -18.74 2.36 -21.63
N THR A 271 -17.49 1.94 -21.81
CA THR A 271 -17.06 0.97 -22.84
C THR A 271 -16.76 -0.40 -22.27
N LYS A 272 -16.53 -0.49 -20.96
CA LYS A 272 -16.31 -1.74 -20.23
C LYS A 272 -16.89 -1.65 -18.83
N SER A 273 -17.16 -2.81 -18.24
CA SER A 273 -17.61 -2.90 -16.86
C SER A 273 -16.46 -2.72 -15.88
N TYR A 274 -16.80 -2.19 -14.72
CA TYR A 274 -15.91 -2.00 -13.57
C TYR A 274 -16.56 -2.59 -12.33
N THR A 275 -15.75 -2.91 -11.32
CA THR A 275 -16.20 -3.59 -10.11
C THR A 275 -16.45 -2.60 -8.98
N LEU A 276 -17.66 -2.57 -8.44
CA LEU A 276 -17.98 -1.86 -7.22
C LEU A 276 -17.98 -2.86 -6.06
N VAL A 277 -17.12 -2.63 -5.06
CA VAL A 277 -17.06 -3.39 -3.81
C VAL A 277 -18.02 -2.73 -2.81
N LEU A 278 -18.90 -3.53 -2.21
CA LEU A 278 -19.87 -3.10 -1.21
C LEU A 278 -19.79 -4.00 0.03
N PRO A 279 -20.26 -3.53 1.19
CA PRO A 279 -20.55 -4.42 2.31
C PRO A 279 -21.51 -5.51 1.85
N ALA A 280 -21.23 -6.77 2.18
CA ALA A 280 -21.96 -7.92 1.63
C ALA A 280 -23.48 -7.83 1.93
N ASN A 281 -23.85 -7.31 3.09
CA ASN A 281 -25.23 -7.09 3.51
C ASN A 281 -25.95 -5.94 2.77
N ARG A 282 -25.29 -5.23 1.85
CA ARG A 282 -25.84 -4.09 1.10
C ARG A 282 -25.97 -4.34 -0.41
N VAL A 283 -25.51 -5.49 -0.89
CA VAL A 283 -25.58 -5.88 -2.31
C VAL A 283 -27.04 -5.96 -2.78
N THR A 284 -27.90 -6.65 -2.03
CA THR A 284 -29.32 -6.80 -2.37
C THR A 284 -30.04 -5.43 -2.39
N GLU A 285 -29.66 -4.53 -1.50
CA GLU A 285 -30.19 -3.17 -1.43
C GLU A 285 -29.79 -2.36 -2.66
N PHE A 286 -28.53 -2.48 -3.11
CA PHE A 286 -28.08 -1.88 -4.37
C PHE A 286 -28.89 -2.40 -5.55
N ILE A 287 -29.03 -3.73 -5.69
CA ILE A 287 -29.73 -4.35 -6.81
C ILE A 287 -31.21 -3.91 -6.85
N SER A 288 -31.87 -3.87 -5.70
CA SER A 288 -33.29 -3.49 -5.60
C SER A 288 -33.53 -2.01 -5.87
N ASN A 289 -32.52 -1.15 -5.67
CA ASN A 289 -32.63 0.30 -5.85
C ASN A 289 -31.83 0.82 -7.06
N GLN A 290 -31.40 -0.07 -7.96
CA GLN A 290 -30.50 0.28 -9.07
C GLN A 290 -31.05 1.40 -9.95
N ASP A 291 -32.35 1.36 -10.28
CA ASP A 291 -33.00 2.40 -11.08
C ASP A 291 -33.01 3.75 -10.34
N SER A 292 -33.28 3.74 -9.03
CA SER A 292 -33.26 4.94 -8.18
C SER A 292 -31.85 5.53 -8.03
N ILE A 293 -30.82 4.69 -8.00
CA ILE A 293 -29.41 5.11 -7.99
C ILE A 293 -29.08 5.84 -9.31
N TYR A 294 -29.43 5.23 -10.44
CA TYR A 294 -29.13 5.81 -11.76
C TYR A 294 -30.01 7.00 -12.13
N ALA A 295 -31.21 7.14 -11.55
CA ALA A 295 -32.05 8.31 -11.75
C ALA A 295 -31.42 9.64 -11.25
N LYS A 296 -30.33 9.56 -10.47
CA LYS A 296 -29.62 10.72 -9.90
C LYS A 296 -28.47 11.26 -10.75
N ASP A 297 -28.36 10.86 -12.02
CA ASP A 297 -27.34 11.32 -12.97
C ASP A 297 -27.24 12.86 -13.04
N SER A 298 -28.38 13.56 -13.07
CA SER A 298 -28.43 15.03 -13.14
C SER A 298 -27.88 15.73 -11.91
N VAL A 299 -27.80 15.04 -10.77
CA VAL A 299 -27.29 15.57 -9.50
C VAL A 299 -25.79 15.34 -9.39
N TYR A 300 -25.33 14.12 -9.68
CA TYR A 300 -23.94 13.72 -9.40
C TYR A 300 -23.05 13.68 -10.63
N LEU A 301 -23.62 13.50 -11.82
CA LEU A 301 -22.87 13.33 -13.07
C LEU A 301 -22.99 14.53 -14.01
N LYS A 302 -23.68 15.61 -13.62
CA LYS A 302 -23.87 16.80 -14.46
C LYS A 302 -22.57 17.35 -15.05
N GLU A 303 -21.48 17.34 -14.28
CA GLU A 303 -20.15 17.80 -14.72
C GLU A 303 -19.37 16.77 -15.54
N TYR A 304 -19.76 15.49 -15.52
CA TYR A 304 -19.07 14.39 -16.22
C TYR A 304 -19.76 13.98 -17.52
N LEU A 305 -21.02 14.37 -17.68
CA LEU A 305 -21.81 14.17 -18.89
C LEU A 305 -21.50 15.23 -19.97
N ASP A 306 -20.79 16.30 -19.62
CA ASP A 306 -20.31 17.32 -20.56
C ASP A 306 -18.85 17.02 -21.00
N PRO A 307 -18.62 16.63 -22.26
CA PRO A 307 -17.27 16.33 -22.78
C PRO A 307 -16.28 17.49 -22.62
N ALA A 308 -16.75 18.74 -22.64
CA ALA A 308 -15.90 19.93 -22.49
C ALA A 308 -15.34 20.10 -21.07
N VAL A 309 -16.03 19.57 -20.05
CA VAL A 309 -15.60 19.62 -18.65
C VAL A 309 -14.62 18.48 -18.33
N VAL A 310 -14.78 17.32 -18.96
CA VAL A 310 -13.84 16.18 -18.84
C VAL A 310 -12.48 16.52 -19.45
N GLU A 311 -12.43 17.22 -20.59
CA GLU A 311 -11.17 17.74 -21.14
C GLU A 311 -10.57 18.86 -20.28
N LYS A 312 -11.38 19.79 -19.77
CA LYS A 312 -10.91 20.80 -18.82
C LYS A 312 -10.31 20.18 -17.57
N LYS A 313 -10.94 19.17 -16.95
CA LYS A 313 -10.41 18.47 -15.76
C LYS A 313 -9.20 17.57 -16.03
N LYS A 314 -9.00 17.07 -17.27
CA LYS A 314 -7.72 16.47 -17.68
C LYS A 314 -6.57 17.49 -17.65
N THR A 315 -6.87 18.77 -17.86
CA THR A 315 -5.92 19.90 -17.83
C THR A 315 -5.95 20.74 -16.55
N GLU A 316 -6.95 20.60 -15.68
CA GLU A 316 -7.03 21.33 -14.42
C GLU A 316 -6.10 20.68 -13.39
N GLN A 317 -4.83 21.03 -13.52
CA GLN A 317 -4.00 21.22 -12.35
C GLN A 317 -4.75 22.17 -11.41
N THR A 318 -5.14 21.71 -10.22
CA THR A 318 -5.85 22.56 -9.26
C THR A 318 -4.87 23.61 -8.77
N VAL A 319 -4.88 24.80 -9.38
CA VAL A 319 -3.97 25.89 -9.00
C VAL A 319 -4.51 26.58 -7.76
N ILE A 320 -3.86 26.37 -6.62
CA ILE A 320 -4.12 27.14 -5.40
C ILE A 320 -3.03 28.21 -5.23
N TYR A 321 -3.38 29.33 -4.61
CA TYR A 321 -2.44 30.40 -4.28
C TYR A 321 -2.21 30.46 -2.77
N TYR A 322 -0.95 30.32 -2.34
CA TYR A 322 -0.55 30.43 -0.94
C TYR A 322 0.16 31.76 -0.68
N ARG A 323 -0.22 32.48 0.38
CA ARG A 323 0.45 33.73 0.79
C ARG A 323 1.47 33.43 1.89
N VAL A 324 2.74 33.70 1.62
CA VAL A 324 3.86 33.45 2.54
C VAL A 324 3.68 34.23 3.84
N LYS A 325 3.74 33.54 4.99
CA LYS A 325 3.65 34.11 6.34
C LYS A 325 5.03 34.19 6.99
N SER A 326 5.14 34.97 8.07
CA SER A 326 6.37 35.03 8.87
C SER A 326 6.73 33.62 9.39
N GLY A 327 7.98 33.19 9.19
CA GLY A 327 8.47 31.86 9.57
C GLY A 327 8.25 30.76 8.52
N ASP A 328 7.59 31.03 7.40
CA ASP A 328 7.46 30.04 6.33
C ASP A 328 8.78 29.82 5.58
N THR A 329 9.04 28.56 5.21
CA THR A 329 10.10 28.19 4.27
C THR A 329 9.50 27.52 3.04
N LEU A 330 10.19 27.57 1.90
CA LEU A 330 9.70 26.97 0.65
C LEU A 330 9.46 25.46 0.83
N GLY A 331 10.33 24.80 1.61
CA GLY A 331 10.20 23.40 1.99
C GLY A 331 8.98 23.10 2.84
N ALA A 332 8.67 23.93 3.83
CA ALA A 332 7.49 23.77 4.67
C ALA A 332 6.19 23.99 3.88
N ILE A 333 6.16 25.00 2.99
CA ILE A 333 5.01 25.28 2.12
C ILE A 333 4.78 24.14 1.13
N ALA A 334 5.84 23.66 0.47
CA ALA A 334 5.77 22.54 -0.47
C ALA A 334 5.24 21.27 0.21
N ARG A 335 5.76 20.95 1.41
CA ARG A 335 5.32 19.80 2.22
C ARG A 335 3.85 19.88 2.62
N ARG A 336 3.39 21.04 3.11
CA ARG A 336 1.98 21.25 3.52
C ARG A 336 1.00 21.08 2.35
N ASN A 337 1.47 21.31 1.12
CA ASN A 337 0.64 21.25 -0.07
C ASN A 337 0.90 20.00 -0.94
N HIS A 338 1.66 19.02 -0.43
CA HIS A 338 1.96 17.75 -1.11
C HIS A 338 2.66 17.91 -2.47
N VAL A 339 3.54 18.91 -2.59
CA VAL A 339 4.36 19.17 -3.79
C VAL A 339 5.84 19.23 -3.42
N THR A 340 6.73 19.12 -4.40
CA THR A 340 8.18 19.28 -4.16
C THR A 340 8.59 20.76 -4.17
N THR A 341 9.68 21.08 -3.48
CA THR A 341 10.29 22.42 -3.56
C THR A 341 10.67 22.77 -4.99
N SER A 342 11.19 21.82 -5.76
CA SER A 342 11.55 22.01 -7.17
C SER A 342 10.34 22.32 -8.05
N GLN A 343 9.21 21.63 -7.84
CA GLN A 343 7.95 21.96 -8.52
C GLN A 343 7.46 23.36 -8.12
N LEU A 344 7.44 23.67 -6.82
CA LEU A 344 7.04 24.98 -6.32
C LEU A 344 7.93 26.11 -6.85
N MET A 345 9.23 25.88 -6.96
CA MET A 345 10.19 26.80 -7.57
C MET A 345 9.92 27.00 -9.06
N ARG A 346 9.69 25.90 -9.80
CA ARG A 346 9.39 25.93 -11.22
C ARG A 346 8.12 26.72 -11.53
N TRP A 347 7.06 26.49 -10.77
CA TRP A 347 5.77 27.17 -10.97
C TRP A 347 5.79 28.67 -10.65
N ASN A 348 6.75 29.11 -9.83
CA ASN A 348 6.86 30.49 -9.35
C ASN A 348 8.12 31.22 -9.84
N GLY A 349 8.91 30.61 -10.74
CA GLY A 349 10.15 31.20 -11.25
C GLY A 349 11.22 31.48 -10.17
N ILE A 350 11.19 30.77 -9.04
CA ILE A 350 12.11 30.99 -7.92
C ILE A 350 13.43 30.26 -8.20
N LYS A 351 14.54 31.00 -8.28
CA LYS A 351 15.88 30.44 -8.50
C LYS A 351 16.62 30.05 -7.21
N ASN A 352 16.26 30.66 -6.08
CA ASN A 352 16.90 30.42 -4.79
C ASN A 352 15.82 30.11 -3.72
N PRO A 353 15.80 28.89 -3.14
CA PRO A 353 14.77 28.47 -2.18
C PRO A 353 14.82 29.22 -0.84
N ASN A 354 15.92 29.91 -0.54
CA ASN A 354 16.12 30.67 0.69
C ASN A 354 15.67 32.14 0.57
N ARG A 355 15.23 32.58 -0.62
CA ARG A 355 14.73 33.94 -0.86
C ARG A 355 13.22 33.92 -1.03
N LEU A 356 12.52 33.97 0.10
CA LEU A 356 11.07 34.14 0.19
C LEU A 356 10.75 35.46 0.89
N SER A 357 9.80 36.22 0.34
CA SER A 357 9.32 37.45 0.96
C SER A 357 7.98 37.21 1.66
N ILE A 358 7.84 37.73 2.88
CA ILE A 358 6.56 37.70 3.59
C ILE A 358 5.51 38.43 2.73
N GLY A 359 4.34 37.80 2.56
CA GLY A 359 3.26 38.30 1.72
C GLY A 359 3.33 37.90 0.25
N GLN A 360 4.42 37.27 -0.21
CA GLN A 360 4.57 36.74 -1.57
C GLN A 360 3.47 35.70 -1.86
N ARG A 361 2.86 35.76 -3.04
CA ARG A 361 1.87 34.78 -3.51
C ARG A 361 2.58 33.69 -4.29
N LEU A 362 2.44 32.44 -3.84
CA LEU A 362 2.97 31.26 -4.51
C LEU A 362 1.83 30.49 -5.18
N ARG A 363 1.98 30.26 -6.48
CA ARG A 363 1.18 29.36 -7.31
C ARG A 363 1.56 27.91 -6.99
N ILE A 364 0.57 27.07 -6.66
CA ILE A 364 0.75 25.67 -6.34
C ILE A 364 -0.21 24.88 -7.22
N GLU A 365 0.33 24.04 -8.11
CA GLU A 365 -0.46 23.13 -8.94
C GLU A 365 -0.69 21.82 -8.15
N LYS A 366 -1.94 21.49 -7.83
CA LYS A 366 -2.33 20.19 -7.26
C LYS A 366 -2.74 19.22 -8.38
N HIS A 367 -2.41 17.96 -8.20
CA HIS A 367 -2.70 16.86 -9.12
C HIS A 367 -3.52 15.79 -8.42
#